data_AF-A0A7C4BAK1-F1
#
_entry.id   AF-A0A7C4BAK1-F1
#
_cell.length_a   1.000
_cell.length_b   1.000
_cell.length_c   1.000
_cell.angle_alpha   90.00
_cell.angle_beta   90.00
_cell.angle_gamma   90.00
#
_symmetry.space_group_name_H-M   'P 1'
#
loop_
_entity.id
_entity.type
_entity.pdbx_description
1 polymer ?
#
loop_
_entity_poly.entity_id
_entity_poly.type
_entity_poly.pdbx_seq_one_letter_code
_entity_poly.pdbx_strand_id
1 'polypeptide(L)'
;MAARMAPLDYIRRANGKNVLVKLKDGSEYIGRLKFLDYSMNIILEEAKEISETSKVLANIGTVFIRGSNLLYVSLDLSKVTFFEQQEAAPAHQSQEGLEAD
;
A
#
# COMPACT_ATOMS: atom_id res chain seq x y z
N MET A 1 9.57 28.76 -20.46
CA MET A 1 8.57 28.61 -19.38
C MET A 1 8.38 27.11 -19.18
N ALA A 2 8.74 26.54 -18.03
CA ALA A 2 8.46 25.12 -17.78
C ALA A 2 6.94 24.95 -17.76
N ALA A 3 6.39 24.13 -18.67
CA ALA A 3 4.96 23.86 -18.69
C ALA A 3 4.56 23.27 -17.33
N ARG A 4 3.71 23.98 -16.58
CA ARG A 4 3.15 23.48 -15.33
C ARG A 4 2.30 22.27 -15.66
N MET A 5 2.82 21.08 -15.35
CA MET A 5 2.07 19.86 -15.55
C MET A 5 1.01 19.72 -14.45
N ALA A 6 -0.23 19.44 -14.83
CA ALA A 6 -1.27 19.15 -13.87
C ALA A 6 -0.93 17.86 -13.09
N PRO A 7 -1.25 17.76 -11.79
CA PRO A 7 -0.94 16.58 -10.99
C PRO A 7 -1.49 15.27 -11.59
N LEU A 8 -2.69 15.30 -12.17
CA LEU A 8 -3.27 14.14 -12.85
C LEU A 8 -2.42 13.67 -14.04
N ASP A 9 -1.88 14.60 -14.82
CA ASP A 9 -1.01 14.27 -15.96
C ASP A 9 0.32 13.67 -15.50
N TYR A 10 0.83 14.11 -14.34
CA TYR A 10 1.99 13.49 -13.71
C TYR A 10 1.73 12.01 -13.39
N ILE A 11 0.58 11.70 -12.79
CA ILE A 11 0.19 10.32 -12.45
C ILE A 11 -0.05 9.49 -13.71
N ARG A 12 -0.70 10.04 -14.76
CA ARG A 12 -0.94 9.34 -16.03
C ARG A 12 0.33 8.84 -16.70
N ARG A 13 1.47 9.49 -16.50
CA ARG A 13 2.78 9.04 -17.01
C ARG A 13 3.26 7.72 -16.38
N ALA A 14 2.66 7.29 -15.26
CA ALA A 14 2.92 6.00 -14.66
C ALA A 14 2.09 4.86 -15.26
N ASN A 15 1.31 5.10 -16.33
CA ASN A 15 0.58 4.04 -17.03
C ASN A 15 1.52 2.89 -17.44
N GLY A 16 1.11 1.65 -17.15
CA GLY A 16 1.88 0.44 -17.35
C GLY A 16 2.95 0.15 -16.30
N LYS A 17 3.16 1.04 -15.31
CA LYS A 17 4.11 0.86 -14.21
C LYS A 17 3.39 0.41 -12.94
N ASN A 18 4.13 -0.28 -12.07
CA ASN A 18 3.63 -0.59 -10.73
C ASN A 18 3.56 0.69 -9.90
N VAL A 19 2.42 0.86 -9.22
CA VAL A 19 2.17 1.95 -8.26
C VAL A 19 1.67 1.35 -6.95
N LEU A 20 1.86 2.07 -5.86
CA LEU A 20 1.22 1.76 -4.58
C LEU A 20 0.05 2.69 -4.36
N VAL A 21 -1.08 2.14 -3.95
CA VAL A 21 -2.32 2.86 -3.63
C VAL A 21 -2.67 2.56 -2.17
N LYS A 22 -2.76 3.61 -1.34
CA LYS A 22 -3.32 3.49 0.02
C LYS A 22 -4.74 4.05 0.01
N LEU A 23 -5.67 3.30 0.59
CA LEU A 23 -7.06 3.72 0.75
C LEU A 23 -7.27 4.37 2.12
N LYS A 24 -8.40 5.08 2.25
CA LYS A 24 -8.80 5.76 3.50
C LYS A 24 -9.07 4.81 4.68
N ASP A 25 -9.38 3.54 4.40
CA ASP A 25 -9.57 2.51 5.41
C ASP A 25 -8.26 1.85 5.89
N GLY A 26 -7.12 2.27 5.33
CA GLY A 26 -5.79 1.78 5.68
C GLY A 26 -5.26 0.68 4.76
N SER A 27 -6.12 0.05 3.95
CA SER A 27 -5.70 -1.00 3.00
C SER A 27 -4.73 -0.46 1.93
N GLU A 28 -3.78 -1.30 1.55
CA GLU A 28 -2.72 -0.96 0.59
C GLU A 28 -2.69 -1.95 -0.56
N TYR A 29 -2.55 -1.42 -1.77
CA TYR A 29 -2.50 -2.21 -2.99
C TYR A 29 -1.28 -1.83 -3.81
N ILE A 30 -0.56 -2.84 -4.29
CA ILE A 30 0.44 -2.68 -5.35
C ILE A 30 -0.11 -3.30 -6.62
N GLY A 31 -0.08 -2.57 -7.72
CA GLY A 31 -0.48 -3.11 -9.02
C GLY A 31 -0.03 -2.22 -10.17
N ARG A 32 -0.15 -2.76 -11.38
CA ARG A 32 0.18 -2.05 -12.61
C ARG A 32 -0.92 -1.06 -12.95
N LEU A 33 -0.61 0.24 -12.97
CA LEU A 33 -1.59 1.26 -13.33
C LEU A 33 -2.03 1.06 -14.78
N LYS A 34 -3.32 0.80 -15.00
CA LYS A 34 -3.90 0.63 -16.34
C LYS A 34 -4.72 1.82 -16.79
N PHE A 35 -5.48 2.42 -15.87
CA PHE A 35 -6.35 3.54 -16.18
C PHE A 35 -6.49 4.48 -14.99
N LEU A 36 -6.68 5.76 -15.29
CA LEU A 36 -6.97 6.84 -14.35
C LEU A 36 -7.94 7.81 -15.02
N ASP A 37 -9.00 8.24 -14.33
CA ASP A 37 -9.89 9.32 -14.81
C ASP A 37 -9.69 10.63 -14.04
N TYR A 38 -10.49 11.65 -14.37
CA TYR A 38 -10.44 12.96 -13.71
C TYR A 38 -10.96 12.94 -12.27
N SER A 39 -11.78 11.96 -11.92
CA SER A 39 -12.27 11.73 -10.55
C SER A 39 -11.33 10.86 -9.73
N MET A 40 -10.13 10.57 -10.26
CA MET A 40 -9.14 9.68 -9.67
C MET A 40 -9.61 8.22 -9.50
N ASN A 41 -10.63 7.77 -10.24
CA ASN A 41 -10.89 6.33 -10.29
C ASN A 41 -9.74 5.64 -11.02
N ILE A 42 -9.28 4.51 -10.49
CA ILE A 42 -8.11 3.78 -10.96
C ILE A 42 -8.47 2.35 -11.31
N ILE A 43 -7.89 1.83 -12.39
CA ILE A 43 -7.82 0.39 -12.64
C ILE A 43 -6.37 -0.04 -12.46
N LEU A 44 -6.15 -1.03 -11.60
CA LEU A 44 -4.88 -1.73 -11.47
C LEU A 44 -4.99 -3.14 -12.07
N GLU A 45 -4.00 -3.54 -12.85
CA GLU A 45 -3.79 -4.92 -13.27
C GLU A 45 -2.77 -5.61 -12.34
N GLU A 46 -2.84 -6.94 -12.23
CA GLU A 46 -1.93 -7.74 -11.39
C GLU A 46 -1.83 -7.25 -9.93
N ALA A 47 -2.91 -6.68 -9.42
CA ALA A 47 -2.99 -6.05 -8.12
C ALA A 47 -2.84 -7.07 -6.99
N LYS A 48 -2.10 -6.67 -5.96
CA LYS A 48 -1.89 -7.40 -4.72
C LYS A 48 -2.24 -6.49 -3.56
N GLU A 49 -2.97 -7.01 -2.59
CA GLU A 49 -3.12 -6.36 -1.31
C GLU A 49 -1.89 -6.65 -0.46
N ILE A 50 -1.36 -5.62 0.21
CA ILE A 50 -0.17 -5.72 1.05
C ILE A 50 -0.45 -5.20 2.46
N SER A 51 0.25 -5.75 3.44
CA SER A 51 0.29 -5.18 4.79
C SER A 51 1.18 -3.95 4.83
N GLU A 52 1.04 -3.16 5.91
CA GLU A 52 1.94 -2.05 6.23
C GLU A 52 3.40 -2.49 6.48
N THR A 53 3.67 -3.80 6.52
CA THR A 53 4.99 -4.43 6.64
C THR A 53 5.45 -5.08 5.32
N SER A 54 4.87 -4.68 4.19
CA SER A 54 5.18 -5.19 2.84
C SER A 54 4.87 -6.66 2.57
N LYS A 55 4.11 -7.34 3.44
CA LYS A 55 3.72 -8.74 3.20
C LYS A 55 2.53 -8.77 2.27
N VAL A 56 2.57 -9.62 1.24
CA VAL A 56 1.41 -9.84 0.36
C VAL A 56 0.33 -10.57 1.16
N LEU A 57 -0.84 -9.96 1.28
CA LEU A 57 -2.02 -10.52 1.93
C LEU A 57 -2.87 -11.32 0.95
N ALA A 58 -3.06 -10.80 -0.27
CA ALA A 58 -3.84 -11.44 -1.31
C ALA A 58 -3.38 -11.02 -2.72
N ASN A 59 -3.52 -11.93 -3.69
CA ASN A 59 -3.43 -11.60 -5.11
C ASN A 59 -4.85 -11.37 -5.65
N ILE A 60 -5.15 -10.15 -6.07
CA ILE A 60 -6.50 -9.74 -6.48
C ILE A 60 -6.67 -9.78 -8.01
N GLY A 61 -5.59 -9.52 -8.77
CA GLY A 61 -5.66 -9.49 -10.23
C GLY A 61 -6.07 -8.12 -10.76
N THR A 62 -7.14 -8.03 -11.55
CA THR A 62 -7.59 -6.73 -12.09
C THR A 62 -8.64 -6.12 -11.17
N VAL A 63 -8.40 -4.91 -10.67
CA VAL A 63 -9.29 -4.25 -9.70
C VAL A 63 -9.61 -2.81 -10.12
N PHE A 64 -10.88 -2.44 -9.92
CA PHE A 64 -11.35 -1.06 -10.01
C PHE A 64 -11.41 -0.43 -8.62
N ILE A 65 -10.78 0.72 -8.44
CA ILE A 65 -10.73 1.48 -7.20
C ILE A 65 -11.41 2.84 -7.43
N ARG A 66 -12.40 3.15 -6.60
CA ARG A 66 -13.11 4.43 -6.64
C ARG A 66 -12.23 5.55 -6.08
N GLY A 67 -12.10 6.65 -6.82
CA GLY A 67 -11.18 7.75 -6.51
C GLY A 67 -11.45 8.45 -5.18
N SER A 68 -12.71 8.51 -4.74
CA SER A 68 -13.05 9.09 -3.42
C SER A 68 -12.49 8.30 -2.24
N ASN A 69 -12.09 7.05 -2.44
CA ASN A 69 -11.56 6.17 -1.39
C ASN A 69 -10.03 6.19 -1.36
N LEU A 70 -9.38 6.82 -2.34
CA LEU A 70 -7.94 7.00 -2.34
C LEU A 70 -7.53 7.94 -1.22
N LEU A 71 -6.49 7.57 -0.50
CA LEU A 71 -5.75 8.45 0.40
C LEU A 71 -4.55 9.04 -0.33
N TYR A 72 -3.71 8.19 -0.93
CA TYR A 72 -2.61 8.62 -1.79
C TYR A 72 -2.22 7.55 -2.82
N VAL A 73 -1.42 7.97 -3.81
CA VAL A 73 -0.77 7.08 -4.78
C VAL A 73 0.73 7.36 -4.77
N SER A 74 1.55 6.34 -4.56
CA SER A 74 2.99 6.41 -4.76
C SER A 74 3.36 5.84 -6.12
N LEU A 75 4.05 6.64 -6.93
CA LEU A 75 4.49 6.25 -8.28
C LEU A 75 5.88 5.61 -8.29
N ASP A 76 6.56 5.60 -7.15
CA ASP A 76 7.90 5.05 -6.97
C ASP A 76 7.93 4.19 -5.71
N LEU A 77 7.75 2.88 -5.91
CA LEU A 77 7.73 1.90 -4.82
C LEU A 77 9.07 1.84 -4.07
N SER A 78 10.19 2.21 -4.71
CA SER A 78 11.51 2.19 -4.05
C SER A 78 11.65 3.24 -2.96
N LYS A 79 10.77 4.24 -2.95
CA LYS A 79 10.74 5.33 -1.97
C LYS A 79 9.68 5.15 -0.90
N VAL A 80 8.95 4.04 -0.90
CA VAL A 80 7.97 3.72 0.15
C VAL A 80 8.69 2.92 1.23
N THR A 81 8.90 3.52 2.39
CA THR A 81 9.41 2.84 3.57
C THR A 81 8.24 2.33 4.39
N PHE A 82 8.30 1.05 4.76
CA PHE A 82 7.29 0.38 5.58
C PHE A 82 7.78 0.38 7.03
N PHE A 83 6.91 0.65 7.99
CA PHE A 83 7.28 0.61 9.39
C PHE A 83 7.40 -0.85 9.84
N GLU A 84 8.59 -1.27 10.29
CA GLU A 84 8.71 -2.53 11.01
C GLU A 84 8.04 -2.38 12.38
N GLN A 85 6.91 -3.07 12.57
CA GLN A 85 6.40 -3.26 13.93
C GLN A 85 7.40 -4.13 14.67
N GLN A 86 8.02 -3.56 15.71
CA GLN A 86 8.88 -4.29 16.63
C GLN A 86 8.04 -5.41 17.23
N GLU A 87 8.39 -6.65 16.90
CA GLU A 87 7.71 -7.85 17.41
C GLU A 87 7.74 -7.79 18.94
N ALA A 88 6.57 -7.69 19.56
CA ALA A 88 6.46 -7.65 21.01
C ALA A 88 7.15 -8.90 21.57
N ALA A 89 8.22 -8.70 22.33
CA ALA A 89 9.01 -9.79 22.90
C ALA A 89 8.08 -10.76 23.64
N PRO A 90 8.24 -12.08 23.47
CA PRO A 90 7.43 -13.04 24.20
C PRO A 90 7.59 -12.79 25.70
N ALA A 91 6.47 -12.61 26.40
CA ALA A 91 6.44 -12.44 27.84
C ALA A 91 7.21 -13.59 28.47
N HIS A 92 8.34 -13.29 29.13
CA HIS A 92 9.01 -14.23 30.00
C HIS A 92 8.00 -14.69 31.06
N GLN A 93 7.56 -15.95 30.94
CA GLN A 93 6.85 -16.63 32.01
C GLN A 93 7.78 -16.65 33.22
N SER A 94 7.47 -15.80 34.20
CA SER A 94 8.04 -15.86 35.54
C SER A 94 7.79 -17.25 36.09
N GLN A 95 8.87 -17.98 36.37
CA GLN A 95 8.82 -19.22 37.14
C GLN A 95 8.21 -18.89 38.51
N GLU A 96 6.97 -19.34 38.72
CA GLU A 96 6.37 -19.43 40.05
C GLU A 96 7.17 -20.41 40.90
N GLY A 97 7.39 -20.02 42.15
CA GLY A 97 8.24 -20.72 43.10
C GLY A 97 7.76 -22.14 43.42
N LEU A 98 8.74 -23.00 43.65
CA LEU A 98 8.59 -24.21 44.44
C LEU A 98 9.30 -23.97 45.78
N GLU A 99 8.55 -23.43 46.73
CA GLU A 99 8.75 -23.74 48.15
C GLU A 99 8.03 -25.06 48.42
N ALA A 100 8.74 -26.08 48.92
CA ALA A 100 8.22 -27.09 49.84
C ALA A 100 9.37 -27.97 50.39
N ASP A 101 9.50 -27.94 51.72
CA ASP A 101 10.13 -28.86 52.69
C ASP A 101 11.63 -29.19 52.64
#